data_AF-A0A0Q9QJU4-F1
#
_entry.id   AF-A0A0Q9QJU4-F1
#
_cell.length_a   1.000
_cell.length_b   1.000
_cell.length_c   1.000
_cell.angle_alpha   90.00
_cell.angle_beta   90.00
_cell.angle_gamma   90.00
#
_symmetry.space_group_name_H-M   'P 1'
#
loop_
_entity.id
_entity.type
_entity.pdbx_description
1 polymer ?
#
loop_
_entity_poly.entity_id
_entity_poly.type
_entity_poly.pdbx_seq_one_letter_code
_entity_poly.pdbx_strand_id
1 'polypeptide(L)'
;MLCASDVEARAVDLSSRLEAASGLDDAERVDALRALERLGCVVTAAQAHLSRELDESQRAAQADAGVPAARQGAGVADQVARARRESPHRGRQHLGLAKVVARELLHVVGLAGGPHHRVEGDDRRP
;
A
#
# COMPACT_ATOMS: atom_id res chain seq x y z
N MET A 1 -4.10 14.36 2.98
CA MET A 1 -2.66 14.04 3.03
C MET A 1 -2.53 12.78 3.87
N LEU A 2 -1.93 11.70 3.37
CA LEU A 2 -1.71 10.50 4.17
C LEU A 2 -0.58 10.80 5.15
N CYS A 3 -0.86 10.92 6.45
CA CYS A 3 0.19 11.09 7.46
C CYS A 3 0.47 9.78 8.21
N ALA A 4 1.67 9.66 8.79
CA ALA A 4 2.08 8.45 9.47
C ALA A 4 1.14 8.07 10.63
N SER A 5 0.66 9.07 11.40
CA SER A 5 -0.26 8.81 12.52
C SER A 5 -1.60 8.24 12.08
N ASP A 6 -2.12 8.62 10.92
CA ASP A 6 -3.38 8.05 10.42
C ASP A 6 -3.22 6.56 10.10
N VAL A 7 -2.10 6.19 9.46
CA VAL A 7 -1.79 4.80 9.09
C VAL A 7 -1.59 3.95 10.34
N GLU A 8 -0.82 4.45 11.31
CA GLU A 8 -0.59 3.75 12.59
C GLU A 8 -1.89 3.59 13.39
N ALA A 9 -2.76 4.60 13.43
CA ALA A 9 -4.05 4.51 14.12
C ALA A 9 -4.94 3.40 13.51
N ARG A 10 -4.96 3.26 12.18
CA ARG A 10 -5.70 2.17 11.52
C ARG A 10 -5.08 0.81 11.79
N ALA A 11 -3.75 0.71 11.86
CA ALA A 11 -3.07 -0.53 12.17
C ALA A 11 -3.37 -1.01 13.61
N VAL A 12 -3.40 -0.07 14.57
CA VAL A 12 -3.79 -0.35 15.96
C VAL A 12 -5.25 -0.79 16.05
N ASP A 13 -6.18 -0.10 15.40
CA ASP A 13 -7.60 -0.48 15.35
C ASP A 13 -7.81 -1.87 14.74
N LEU A 14 -7.11 -2.18 13.64
CA LEU A 14 -7.19 -3.50 13.03
C LEU A 14 -6.61 -4.57 13.97
N SER A 15 -5.51 -4.29 14.65
CA SER A 15 -4.85 -5.25 15.55
C SER A 15 -5.71 -5.55 16.77
N SER A 16 -6.34 -4.54 17.38
CA SER A 16 -7.23 -4.74 18.55
C SER A 16 -8.44 -5.59 18.20
N ARG A 17 -8.95 -5.49 16.97
CA ARG A 17 -10.04 -6.34 16.46
C ARG A 17 -9.66 -7.82 16.29
N LEU A 18 -8.37 -8.14 16.24
CA LEU A 18 -7.88 -9.53 16.14
C LEU A 18 -7.73 -10.21 17.51
N GLU A 19 -7.81 -9.47 18.62
CA GLU A 19 -7.63 -10.04 19.96
C GLU A 19 -8.81 -10.92 20.41
N ALA A 20 -9.95 -10.82 19.73
CA ALA A 20 -11.15 -11.61 20.00
C ALA A 20 -11.55 -12.46 18.78
N ALA A 21 -12.35 -13.51 19.03
CA ALA A 21 -13.01 -14.24 17.96
C ALA A 21 -13.87 -13.27 17.13
N SER A 22 -13.75 -13.34 15.81
CA SER A 22 -14.36 -12.35 14.91
C SER A 22 -15.89 -12.32 14.94
N GLY A 23 -16.54 -13.39 15.42
CA GLY A 23 -18.00 -13.53 15.43
C GLY A 23 -18.64 -13.66 14.05
N LEU A 24 -17.83 -13.62 12.98
CA LEU A 24 -18.28 -13.67 11.60
C LEU A 24 -18.64 -15.08 11.17
N ASP A 25 -19.61 -15.22 10.29
CA ASP A 25 -19.85 -16.47 9.54
C ASP A 25 -18.80 -16.70 8.44
N ASP A 26 -18.88 -17.82 7.72
CA ASP A 26 -17.89 -18.16 6.69
C ASP A 26 -17.94 -17.21 5.47
N ALA A 27 -19.11 -16.73 5.09
CA ALA A 27 -19.25 -15.79 3.97
C ALA A 27 -18.62 -14.43 4.34
N GLU A 28 -18.92 -13.94 5.54
CA GLU A 28 -18.37 -12.71 6.10
C GLU A 28 -16.84 -12.79 6.26
N ARG A 29 -16.29 -13.95 6.67
CA ARG A 29 -14.82 -14.18 6.72
C ARG A 29 -14.19 -14.06 5.33
N VAL A 30 -14.80 -14.65 4.32
CA VAL A 30 -14.31 -14.56 2.94
C VAL A 30 -14.34 -13.11 2.44
N ASP A 31 -15.39 -12.36 2.75
CA ASP A 31 -15.47 -10.94 2.37
C ASP A 31 -14.47 -10.06 3.12
N ALA A 32 -14.20 -10.36 4.41
CA ALA A 32 -13.15 -9.72 5.18
C ALA A 32 -11.76 -9.97 4.57
N LEU A 33 -11.46 -11.23 4.18
CA LEU A 33 -10.20 -11.57 3.51
C LEU A 33 -10.04 -10.81 2.18
N ARG A 34 -11.09 -10.73 1.36
CA ARG A 34 -11.07 -9.94 0.11
C ARG A 34 -10.82 -8.45 0.38
N ALA A 35 -11.42 -7.90 1.43
CA ALA A 35 -11.21 -6.50 1.81
C ALA A 35 -9.77 -6.24 2.27
N LEU A 36 -9.18 -7.16 3.04
CA LEU A 36 -7.78 -7.08 3.48
C LEU A 36 -6.81 -7.16 2.29
N GLU A 37 -7.09 -8.02 1.32
CA GLU A 37 -6.27 -8.11 0.10
C GLU A 37 -6.30 -6.79 -0.70
N ARG A 38 -7.49 -6.19 -0.85
CA ARG A 38 -7.62 -4.87 -1.47
C ARG A 38 -6.84 -3.80 -0.70
N LEU A 39 -6.91 -3.82 0.63
CA LEU A 39 -6.14 -2.90 1.46
C LEU A 39 -4.63 -3.10 1.25
N GLY A 40 -4.14 -4.34 1.23
CA GLY A 40 -2.74 -4.66 0.93
C GLY A 40 -2.27 -4.13 -0.42
N CYS A 41 -3.10 -4.28 -1.46
CA CYS A 41 -2.85 -3.69 -2.78
C CYS A 41 -2.73 -2.16 -2.72
N VAL A 42 -3.67 -1.48 -2.04
CA VAL A 42 -3.65 -0.02 -1.87
C VAL A 42 -2.41 0.43 -1.10
N VAL A 43 -2.05 -0.26 -0.02
CA VAL A 43 -0.83 0.01 0.77
C VAL A 43 0.41 -0.12 -0.11
N THR A 44 0.50 -1.16 -0.93
CA THR A 44 1.62 -1.37 -1.85
C THR A 44 1.71 -0.24 -2.88
N ALA A 45 0.58 0.20 -3.43
CA ALA A 45 0.52 1.33 -4.35
C ALA A 45 0.96 2.65 -3.69
N ALA A 46 0.51 2.90 -2.45
CA ALA A 46 0.93 4.07 -1.67
C ALA A 46 2.44 4.05 -1.37
N GLN A 47 2.99 2.89 -1.00
CA GLN A 47 4.44 2.72 -0.79
C GLN A 47 5.23 3.01 -2.07
N ALA A 48 4.76 2.55 -3.22
CA ALA A 48 5.39 2.84 -4.51
C ALA A 48 5.33 4.34 -4.83
N HIS A 49 4.18 4.99 -4.63
CA HIS A 49 4.02 6.42 -4.85
C HIS A 49 4.99 7.25 -3.99
N LEU A 50 5.01 7.00 -2.66
CA LEU A 50 5.90 7.69 -1.73
C LEU A 50 7.39 7.42 -2.02
N SER A 51 7.73 6.20 -2.45
CA SER A 51 9.12 5.88 -2.84
C SER A 51 9.58 6.68 -4.06
N ARG A 52 8.66 6.93 -5.01
CA ARG A 52 8.93 7.77 -6.18
C ARG A 52 9.09 9.23 -5.81
N GLU A 53 8.17 9.78 -5.01
CA GLU A 53 8.28 11.17 -4.51
C GLU A 53 9.60 11.39 -3.74
N LEU A 54 10.01 10.40 -2.94
CA LEU A 54 11.30 10.44 -2.24
C LEU A 54 12.50 10.46 -3.20
N ASP A 55 12.51 9.64 -4.27
CA ASP A 55 13.58 9.66 -5.29
C ASP A 55 13.62 11.00 -6.03
N GLU A 56 12.46 11.54 -6.41
CA GLU A 56 12.34 12.84 -7.08
C GLU A 56 12.87 13.97 -6.17
N SER A 57 12.44 14.01 -4.91
CA SER A 57 12.90 14.99 -3.92
C SER A 57 14.40 14.89 -3.66
N GLN A 58 14.95 13.67 -3.48
CA GLN A 58 16.38 13.53 -3.23
C GLN A 58 17.24 13.91 -4.42
N ARG A 59 16.78 13.61 -5.64
CA ARG A 59 17.49 14.01 -6.87
C ARG A 59 17.52 15.52 -7.02
N ALA A 60 16.39 16.19 -6.75
CA ALA A 60 16.31 17.66 -6.79
C ALA A 60 17.30 18.28 -5.77
N ALA A 61 17.25 17.85 -4.51
CA ALA A 61 18.17 18.35 -3.47
C ALA A 61 19.65 18.09 -3.81
N GLN A 62 19.97 16.96 -4.42
CA GLN A 62 21.34 16.65 -4.86
C GLN A 62 21.76 17.49 -6.07
N ALA A 63 20.85 17.77 -7.00
CA ALA A 63 21.12 18.67 -8.12
C ALA A 63 21.42 20.09 -7.63
N ASP A 64 20.63 20.60 -6.68
CA ASP A 64 20.85 21.92 -6.05
C ASP A 64 22.19 21.99 -5.31
N ALA A 65 22.63 20.87 -4.74
CA ALA A 65 23.95 20.72 -4.13
C ALA A 65 25.10 20.50 -5.13
N GLY A 66 24.85 20.53 -6.45
CA GLY A 66 25.86 20.36 -7.49
C GLY A 66 26.35 18.92 -7.71
N VAL A 67 25.62 17.92 -7.21
CA VAL A 67 25.97 16.50 -7.43
C VAL A 67 25.79 16.16 -8.92
N PRO A 68 26.77 15.52 -9.58
CA PRO A 68 26.66 15.12 -10.98
C PRO A 68 25.43 14.24 -11.22
N ALA A 69 24.72 14.46 -12.33
CA ALA A 69 23.48 13.75 -12.67
C ALA A 69 23.59 12.22 -12.55
N ALA A 70 24.73 11.64 -12.96
CA ALA A 70 24.99 10.20 -12.87
C ALA A 70 25.04 9.64 -11.43
N ARG A 71 25.24 10.50 -10.42
CA ARG A 71 25.30 10.14 -8.99
C ARG A 71 24.03 10.52 -8.22
N GLN A 72 23.10 11.23 -8.84
CA GLN A 72 21.84 11.61 -8.20
C GLN A 72 20.92 10.39 -7.98
N GLY A 73 20.19 10.38 -6.86
CA GLY A 73 19.39 9.27 -6.36
C GLY A 73 20.20 8.14 -5.72
N ALA A 74 21.52 8.28 -5.58
CA ALA A 74 22.33 7.31 -4.83
C ALA A 74 21.84 7.23 -3.38
N GLY A 75 21.64 6.00 -2.88
CA GLY A 75 21.21 5.72 -1.51
C GLY A 75 19.69 5.74 -1.28
N VAL A 76 18.87 6.20 -2.23
CA VAL A 76 17.40 6.24 -2.05
C VAL A 76 16.82 4.83 -1.91
N ALA A 77 17.29 3.88 -2.72
CA ALA A 77 16.86 2.47 -2.62
C ALA A 77 17.16 1.85 -1.24
N ASP A 78 18.26 2.26 -0.61
CA ASP A 78 18.64 1.78 0.72
C ASP A 78 17.78 2.43 1.81
N GLN A 79 17.37 3.69 1.63
CA GLN A 79 16.37 4.35 2.50
C GLN A 79 15.01 3.66 2.42
N VAL A 80 14.55 3.36 1.20
CA VAL A 80 13.29 2.61 0.96
C VAL A 80 13.37 1.22 1.58
N ALA A 81 14.49 0.51 1.40
CA ALA A 81 14.71 -0.81 2.02
C ALA A 81 14.58 -0.74 3.55
N ARG A 82 15.26 0.23 4.18
CA ARG A 82 15.21 0.43 5.64
C ARG A 82 13.80 0.76 6.12
N ALA A 83 13.10 1.66 5.45
CA ALA A 83 11.72 2.04 5.79
C ALA A 83 10.78 0.84 5.72
N ARG A 84 10.95 -0.04 4.72
CA ARG A 84 10.15 -1.26 4.54
C ARG A 84 10.63 -2.45 5.37
N ARG A 85 11.75 -2.32 6.10
CA ARG A 85 12.43 -3.42 6.82
C ARG A 85 12.80 -4.59 5.91
N GLU A 86 13.26 -4.27 4.70
CA GLU A 86 13.65 -5.24 3.67
C GLU A 86 15.14 -5.15 3.34
N SER A 87 15.65 -6.14 2.59
CA SER A 87 17.05 -6.13 2.15
C SER A 87 17.32 -5.04 1.11
N PRO A 88 18.58 -4.56 0.95
CA PRO A 88 18.94 -3.58 -0.07
C PRO A 88 18.56 -4.02 -1.49
N HIS A 89 18.63 -5.33 -1.77
CA HIS A 89 18.22 -5.90 -3.05
C HIS A 89 16.72 -5.70 -3.30
N ARG A 90 15.88 -6.00 -2.31
CA ARG A 90 14.43 -5.78 -2.38
C ARG A 90 14.08 -4.29 -2.51
N GLY A 91 14.77 -3.41 -1.78
CA GLY A 91 14.56 -1.96 -1.89
C GLY A 91 14.84 -1.42 -3.30
N ARG A 92 15.87 -1.92 -3.98
CA ARG A 92 16.15 -1.58 -5.39
C ARG A 92 15.04 -2.03 -6.33
N GLN A 93 14.50 -3.24 -6.12
CA GLN A 93 13.36 -3.72 -6.91
C GLN A 93 12.13 -2.84 -6.68
N HIS A 94 11.79 -2.54 -5.42
CA HIS A 94 10.66 -1.67 -5.08
C HIS A 94 10.78 -0.29 -5.69
N LEU A 95 11.97 0.34 -5.57
CA LEU A 95 12.20 1.65 -6.15
C LEU A 95 12.19 1.61 -7.69
N GLY A 96 12.75 0.56 -8.29
CA GLY A 96 12.70 0.36 -9.74
C GLY A 96 11.27 0.25 -10.26
N LEU A 97 10.44 -0.57 -9.60
CA LEU A 97 9.02 -0.71 -9.93
C LEU A 97 8.26 0.60 -9.72
N ALA A 98 8.46 1.27 -8.58
CA ALA A 98 7.81 2.54 -8.26
C ALA A 98 8.02 3.63 -9.33
N LYS A 99 9.21 3.66 -9.93
CA LYS A 99 9.56 4.62 -11.00
C LYS A 99 8.88 4.31 -12.34
N VAL A 100 8.53 3.04 -12.59
CA VAL A 100 7.91 2.61 -13.85
C VAL A 100 6.38 2.70 -13.78
N VAL A 101 5.78 2.40 -12.63
CA VAL A 101 4.32 2.21 -12.50
C VAL A 101 3.55 3.54 -12.23
N ALA A 102 4.12 4.68 -12.61
CA ALA A 102 3.62 6.00 -12.23
C ALA A 102 2.21 6.40 -12.78
N ARG A 103 1.56 5.57 -13.63
CA ARG A 103 0.25 5.86 -14.22
C ARG A 103 -0.85 4.82 -14.03
N GLU A 104 -0.54 3.54 -13.83
CA GLU A 104 -1.54 2.46 -13.88
C GLU A 104 -2.12 2.07 -12.51
N LEU A 105 -1.38 2.24 -11.41
CA LEU A 105 -1.82 1.78 -10.07
C LEU A 105 -3.02 2.55 -9.51
N LEU A 106 -3.18 3.83 -9.86
CA LEU A 106 -4.30 4.64 -9.36
C LEU A 106 -5.64 4.26 -10.01
N HIS A 107 -5.63 3.62 -11.19
CA HIS A 107 -6.86 3.15 -11.85
C HIS A 107 -7.38 1.83 -11.26
N VAL A 108 -6.48 0.97 -10.77
CA VAL A 108 -6.87 -0.32 -10.14
C VAL A 108 -7.67 -0.09 -8.85
N VAL A 109 -7.39 0.99 -8.11
CA VAL A 109 -8.12 1.35 -6.89
C VAL A 109 -9.53 1.88 -7.19
N GLY A 110 -9.76 2.46 -8.38
CA GLY A 110 -11.03 3.08 -8.76
C GLY A 110 -12.11 2.14 -9.31
N LEU A 111 -11.75 0.95 -9.82
CA LEU A 111 -12.67 0.09 -10.57
C LEU A 111 -13.39 -1.00 -9.74
N ALA A 112 -13.10 -1.14 -8.44
CA ALA A 112 -13.62 -2.24 -7.60
C ALA A 112 -14.73 -1.81 -6.60
N GLY A 113 -15.34 -0.63 -6.79
CA GLY A 113 -16.38 -0.06 -5.92
C GLY A 113 -17.83 -0.42 -6.28
N GLY A 114 -18.08 -1.55 -6.97
CA GLY A 114 -19.44 -2.00 -7.29
C GLY A 114 -20.07 -2.73 -6.10
N PRO A 115 -21.33 -2.42 -5.71
CA PRO A 115 -21.99 -3.12 -4.61
C PRO A 115 -22.24 -4.59 -4.97
N HIS A 116 -21.72 -5.51 -4.14
CA HIS A 116 -22.10 -6.91 -4.20
C HIS A 116 -23.55 -7.03 -3.72
N HIS A 117 -24.42 -7.44 -4.64
CA HIS A 117 -25.83 -7.70 -4.40
C HIS A 117 -25.98 -8.76 -3.30
N ARG A 118 -26.57 -8.38 -2.16
CA ARG A 118 -26.99 -9.29 -1.10
C ARG A 118 -28.05 -10.22 -1.68
N VAL A 119 -27.77 -11.51 -1.73
CA VAL A 119 -28.80 -12.54 -1.94
C VAL A 119 -29.44 -12.77 -0.59
N GLU A 120 -30.58 -12.12 -0.37
CA GLU A 120 -31.48 -12.40 0.75
C GLU A 120 -31.92 -13.86 0.63
N GLY A 121 -31.48 -14.70 1.56
CA GLY A 121 -31.94 -16.09 1.67
C GLY A 121 -33.40 -16.10 2.08
N ASP A 122 -34.28 -16.34 1.11
CA ASP A 122 -35.67 -16.74 1.31
C ASP A 122 -35.68 -18.13 1.94
N ASP A 123 -35.62 -18.20 3.28
CA ASP A 123 -35.95 -19.42 4.01
C ASP A 123 -37.42 -19.35 4.47
N ARG A 124 -38.30 -19.37 3.46
CA ARG A 124 -39.67 -19.81 3.63
C ARG A 124 -39.80 -21.24 3.14
N ARG A 125 -40.11 -22.15 4.07
CA ARG A 125 -41.27 -23.10 4.05
C ARG A 125 -40.92 -24.41 4.79
N PRO A 126 -41.92 -25.25 5.09
CA PRO A 126 -43.35 -24.98 5.32
C PRO A 126 -43.78 -25.25 6.76
#